data_AF-A0A7L3BMQ5-F1
#
_entry.id   AF-A0A7L3BMQ5-F1
#
_cell.length_a   1.000
_cell.length_b   1.000
_cell.length_c   1.000
_cell.angle_alpha   90.00
_cell.angle_beta   90.00
_cell.angle_gamma   90.00
#
_symmetry.space_group_name_H-M   'P 1'
#
loop_
_entity.id
_entity.type
_entity.pdbx_description
1 polymer ?
#
loop_
_entity_poly.entity_id
_entity_poly.type
_entity_poly.pdbx_seq_one_letter_code
_entity_poly.pdbx_strand_id
1 'polypeptide(L)'
;NTELEAFPKAAFKPPSATGKRSEAAGPSQKSERRARQPAPPRCRAGGAGSQCTCGRGAQRSGAMGSGAGGGPRATAPGQQLRALFYVLPPSESSFRTVEEVPDYVEKSIPFFIVFIGLEFAVSWVTKRKLSGRINDGISCLSLGVLSRLPDVLFRSIELISYIYVWNNYRLFELPWDSPWTWYLTFLGVDFAYYCFHRVSHEVNILWAAHQVHHSSEDYNLFTALRQSVLQKYTSWIFNLPMALFIPPSVFAVHLQFNLLYQFWIHTEVISNLGPLEWILNTPSHHRVHHGRNPYCIDKNYGGTLIIWDRIFGTFEAEDAKVVYGLTHPVNSFDPIMLQLRPLAHIWNTFWATPGFCNKLSVIFKGPGWGPGKPRLGLPEEIPVITGKEVPFNPSLPAYLNCYAVVHFAVILDLYTELLGTVTTLSQGTLLLRIGFIILSLTSFGLLLENRQDTRPGILEIIRCLVFVGVYKLGYLRSQFSSLGYAYEV
;
A
#
# COMPACT_ATOMS: atom_id res chain seq x y z
N ASN A 1 -0.57 3.14 59.01
CA ASN A 1 0.16 4.42 59.13
C ASN A 1 0.42 4.97 57.75
N THR A 2 -0.42 5.95 57.46
CA THR A 2 -0.48 6.89 56.34
C THR A 2 0.83 7.63 56.09
N GLU A 3 1.16 7.86 54.82
CA GLU A 3 1.52 9.20 54.35
C GLU A 3 1.14 9.33 52.86
N LEU A 4 0.19 10.23 52.63
CA LEU A 4 -0.39 10.66 51.37
C LEU A 4 0.11 12.08 51.17
N GLU A 5 0.97 12.31 50.18
CA GLU A 5 1.33 13.68 49.79
C GLU A 5 0.34 14.24 48.78
N ALA A 6 -0.14 15.43 49.11
CA ALA A 6 -1.19 16.17 48.44
C ALA A 6 -0.67 16.95 47.23
N PHE A 7 -1.41 16.89 46.11
CA PHE A 7 -1.30 17.88 45.04
C PHE A 7 -2.41 18.94 45.18
N PRO A 8 -2.13 20.23 44.96
CA PRO A 8 -3.06 21.30 45.24
C PRO A 8 -4.11 21.49 44.14
N LYS A 9 -5.35 21.72 44.57
CA LYS A 9 -6.47 22.20 43.75
C LYS A 9 -6.19 23.64 43.27
N ALA A 10 -6.38 23.91 42.00
CA ALA A 10 -6.53 25.27 41.47
C ALA A 10 -7.79 25.37 40.59
N ALA A 11 -8.43 26.52 40.70
CA ALA A 11 -9.84 26.77 40.46
C ALA A 11 -10.27 26.83 38.98
N PHE A 12 -11.49 26.34 38.76
CA PHE A 12 -12.31 26.59 37.58
C PHE A 12 -12.85 28.04 37.62
N LYS A 13 -12.66 28.81 36.54
CA LYS A 13 -13.46 30.00 36.21
C LYS A 13 -13.63 30.07 34.67
N PRO A 14 -14.86 30.25 34.15
CA PRO A 14 -15.11 30.32 32.72
C PRO A 14 -15.09 31.78 32.22
N PRO A 15 -14.79 32.03 30.93
CA PRO A 15 -15.27 33.21 30.22
C PRO A 15 -16.36 32.79 29.22
N SER A 16 -17.62 33.13 29.51
CA SER A 16 -18.33 34.32 28.97
C SER A 16 -18.65 34.21 27.48
N ALA A 17 -19.84 33.68 27.19
CA ALA A 17 -20.53 33.86 25.92
C ALA A 17 -20.88 35.35 25.73
N THR A 18 -20.46 35.92 24.61
CA THR A 18 -21.11 37.11 24.04
C THR A 18 -21.39 36.83 22.58
N GLY A 19 -22.68 36.74 22.25
CA GLY A 19 -23.14 36.62 20.89
C GLY A 19 -23.11 37.97 20.17
N LYS A 20 -23.00 37.92 18.85
CA LYS A 20 -23.70 38.84 17.96
C LYS A 20 -24.21 38.07 16.75
N ARG A 21 -25.52 37.87 16.73
CA ARG A 21 -26.33 37.77 15.51
C ARG A 21 -26.23 39.09 14.77
N SER A 22 -26.19 39.03 13.44
CA SER A 22 -26.77 40.07 12.59
C SER A 22 -27.52 39.38 11.45
N GLU A 23 -28.84 39.44 11.54
CA GLU A 23 -29.76 39.30 10.42
C GLU A 23 -29.64 40.54 9.51
N ALA A 24 -29.85 40.36 8.21
CA ALA A 24 -30.94 40.96 7.44
C ALA A 24 -30.57 41.36 6.00
N ALA A 25 -31.59 41.17 5.14
CA ALA A 25 -31.89 41.82 3.85
C ALA A 25 -31.32 41.22 2.54
N GLY A 26 -32.21 40.53 1.80
CA GLY A 26 -32.16 40.41 0.32
C GLY A 26 -32.74 41.66 -0.37
N PRO A 27 -33.39 41.59 -1.55
CA PRO A 27 -33.51 40.48 -2.51
C PRO A 27 -33.37 40.88 -4.02
N SER A 28 -33.49 39.85 -4.87
CA SER A 28 -34.00 39.89 -6.25
C SER A 28 -33.05 40.30 -7.40
N GLN A 29 -32.89 39.41 -8.39
CA GLN A 29 -33.60 39.57 -9.66
C GLN A 29 -33.58 38.26 -10.46
N LYS A 30 -34.79 37.76 -10.75
CA LYS A 30 -35.07 36.80 -11.81
C LYS A 30 -34.81 37.49 -13.15
N SER A 31 -34.16 36.82 -14.09
CA SER A 31 -34.47 37.02 -15.50
C SER A 31 -34.50 35.67 -16.22
N GLU A 32 -35.72 35.28 -16.58
CA GLU A 32 -36.01 34.24 -17.55
C GLU A 32 -35.56 34.72 -18.93
N ARG A 33 -34.82 33.90 -19.67
CA ARG A 33 -34.82 33.98 -21.13
C ARG A 33 -35.06 32.61 -21.75
N ARG A 34 -36.13 32.62 -22.54
CA ARG A 34 -36.76 31.55 -23.32
C ARG A 34 -35.81 30.71 -24.17
N ALA A 35 -36.22 29.45 -24.25
CA ALA A 35 -35.87 28.43 -25.21
C ALA A 35 -35.91 28.86 -26.69
N ARG A 36 -34.99 28.31 -27.47
CA ARG A 36 -35.19 27.93 -28.88
C ARG A 36 -34.42 26.63 -29.18
N GLN A 37 -35.17 25.56 -29.44
CA GLN A 37 -34.68 24.34 -30.08
C GLN A 37 -34.58 24.57 -31.60
N PRO A 38 -33.60 23.97 -32.30
CA PRO A 38 -33.71 23.69 -33.72
C PRO A 38 -34.14 22.22 -33.97
N ALA A 39 -35.12 22.06 -34.87
CA ALA A 39 -35.63 20.79 -35.38
C ALA A 39 -34.63 20.08 -36.33
N PRO A 40 -34.75 18.75 -36.55
CA PRO A 40 -33.74 17.94 -37.25
C PRO A 40 -33.93 17.95 -38.78
N PRO A 41 -32.87 17.64 -39.57
CA PRO A 41 -33.04 17.46 -41.00
C PRO A 41 -33.57 16.07 -41.37
N ARG A 42 -34.48 16.07 -42.34
CA ARG A 42 -35.21 14.95 -42.91
C ARG A 42 -34.33 14.05 -43.80
N CYS A 43 -34.60 12.75 -43.74
CA CYS A 43 -34.21 11.76 -44.75
C CYS A 43 -34.90 12.04 -46.10
N ARG A 44 -34.17 11.81 -47.20
CA ARG A 44 -34.71 11.58 -48.54
C ARG A 44 -34.27 10.20 -49.02
N ALA A 45 -35.25 9.41 -49.46
CA ALA A 45 -35.09 8.14 -50.13
C ALA A 45 -35.34 8.30 -51.65
N GLY A 46 -34.80 7.36 -52.42
CA GLY A 46 -35.01 7.15 -53.87
C GLY A 46 -33.67 7.15 -54.62
N GLY A 47 -33.29 6.17 -55.43
CA GLY A 47 -33.85 4.90 -55.92
C GLY A 47 -32.80 4.30 -56.87
N ALA A 48 -32.46 3.01 -56.72
CA ALA A 48 -32.76 1.92 -57.66
C ALA A 48 -31.89 1.82 -58.94
N GLY A 49 -31.35 0.61 -59.19
CA GLY A 49 -30.76 0.16 -60.47
C GLY A 49 -29.37 -0.49 -60.31
N SER A 50 -29.27 -1.72 -59.81
CA SER A 50 -29.25 -2.99 -60.56
C SER A 50 -27.86 -3.42 -61.10
N GLN A 51 -27.29 -4.51 -60.58
CA GLN A 51 -27.19 -5.79 -61.29
C GLN A 51 -26.29 -6.80 -60.54
N CYS A 52 -26.82 -8.01 -60.41
CA CYS A 52 -26.16 -9.21 -59.95
C CYS A 52 -25.18 -9.76 -61.02
N THR A 53 -24.06 -10.31 -60.57
CA THR A 53 -23.40 -11.45 -61.23
C THR A 53 -22.84 -12.39 -60.17
N CYS A 54 -23.44 -13.57 -60.05
CA CYS A 54 -22.85 -14.75 -59.43
C CYS A 54 -21.89 -15.43 -60.42
N GLY A 55 -20.81 -16.03 -59.92
CA GLY A 55 -20.08 -17.05 -60.67
C GLY A 55 -18.70 -17.45 -60.15
N ARG A 56 -18.67 -18.58 -59.39
CA ARG A 56 -17.58 -19.59 -59.26
C ARG A 56 -16.25 -19.09 -58.66
N GLY A 57 -15.66 -19.67 -57.62
CA GLY A 57 -15.68 -21.05 -57.14
C GLY A 57 -14.21 -21.48 -56.96
N ALA A 58 -13.71 -21.55 -55.73
CA ALA A 58 -12.47 -22.25 -55.39
C ALA A 58 -12.53 -22.69 -53.92
N GLN A 59 -12.93 -23.94 -53.70
CA GLN A 59 -12.66 -24.68 -52.47
C GLN A 59 -11.16 -24.93 -52.35
N ARG A 60 -10.59 -24.71 -51.17
CA ARG A 60 -9.47 -25.47 -50.59
C ARG A 60 -9.51 -25.25 -49.07
N SER A 61 -10.06 -26.23 -48.38
CA SER A 61 -9.32 -27.22 -47.58
C SER A 61 -9.13 -26.74 -46.14
N GLY A 62 -9.95 -27.30 -45.25
CA GLY A 62 -9.77 -27.14 -43.81
C GLY A 62 -8.44 -27.73 -43.36
N ALA A 63 -7.84 -27.09 -42.38
CA ALA A 63 -6.86 -27.69 -41.51
C ALA A 63 -7.34 -27.41 -40.08
N MET A 64 -7.83 -28.47 -39.43
CA MET A 64 -7.75 -28.61 -37.99
C MET A 64 -6.29 -28.42 -37.57
N GLY A 65 -6.01 -27.41 -36.76
CA GLY A 65 -4.87 -27.39 -35.84
C GLY A 65 -5.46 -27.35 -34.44
N SER A 66 -5.69 -28.51 -33.81
CA SER A 66 -4.78 -29.10 -32.83
C SER A 66 -4.38 -28.11 -31.74
N GLY A 67 -5.03 -28.25 -30.58
CA GLY A 67 -4.66 -27.52 -29.38
C GLY A 67 -3.19 -27.73 -29.01
N ALA A 68 -2.53 -26.65 -28.65
CA ALA A 68 -1.24 -26.66 -27.98
C ALA A 68 -1.06 -25.34 -27.22
N GLY A 69 -0.92 -25.45 -25.89
CA GLY A 69 -0.17 -24.50 -25.07
C GLY A 69 -0.83 -23.16 -24.74
N GLY A 70 -1.76 -23.15 -23.79
CA GLY A 70 -2.12 -21.94 -23.04
C GLY A 70 -1.00 -21.55 -22.08
N GLY A 71 0.09 -20.98 -22.61
CA GLY A 71 1.06 -20.24 -21.80
C GLY A 71 0.54 -18.82 -21.53
N PRO A 72 0.90 -18.19 -20.39
CA PRO A 72 0.47 -16.83 -20.09
C PRO A 72 0.94 -15.87 -21.19
N ARG A 73 -0.01 -15.16 -21.80
CA ARG A 73 0.26 -14.15 -22.84
C ARG A 73 1.25 -13.14 -22.27
N ALA A 74 2.44 -13.04 -22.86
CA ALA A 74 3.41 -12.01 -22.50
C ALA A 74 2.75 -10.64 -22.70
N THR A 75 2.65 -9.86 -21.62
CA THR A 75 2.06 -8.51 -21.67
C THR A 75 3.11 -7.56 -22.25
N ALA A 76 2.75 -6.82 -23.31
CA ALA A 76 3.66 -5.88 -23.95
C ALA A 76 4.06 -4.76 -22.96
N PRO A 77 5.32 -4.28 -22.91
CA PRO A 77 5.80 -3.29 -21.93
C PRO A 77 4.92 -2.06 -21.68
N GLY A 78 4.15 -1.62 -22.70
CA GLY A 78 3.19 -0.51 -22.56
C GLY A 78 1.92 -0.85 -21.75
N GLN A 79 1.62 -2.13 -21.51
CA GLN A 79 0.49 -2.56 -20.69
C GLN A 79 0.78 -2.38 -19.20
N GLN A 80 1.97 -2.76 -18.73
CA GLN A 80 2.37 -2.63 -17.33
C GLN A 80 2.40 -1.15 -16.91
N LEU A 81 2.98 -0.29 -17.75
CA LEU A 81 3.00 1.14 -17.48
C LEU A 81 1.58 1.74 -17.40
N ARG A 82 0.68 1.33 -18.29
CA ARG A 82 -0.73 1.77 -18.24
C ARG A 82 -1.46 1.21 -17.02
N ALA A 83 -1.17 -0.03 -16.60
CA ALA A 83 -1.72 -0.63 -15.38
C ALA A 83 -1.36 0.19 -14.14
N LEU A 84 -0.12 0.70 -14.08
CA LEU A 84 0.38 1.54 -12.98
C LEU A 84 -0.49 2.79 -12.74
N PHE A 85 -1.09 3.33 -13.79
CA PHE A 85 -1.91 4.54 -13.73
C PHE A 85 -3.42 4.26 -13.91
N TYR A 86 -3.86 3.00 -13.86
CA TYR A 86 -5.27 2.62 -14.10
C TYR A 86 -5.78 2.95 -15.52
N VAL A 87 -4.88 3.03 -16.52
CA VAL A 87 -5.18 3.45 -17.91
C VAL A 87 -5.41 2.27 -18.85
N LEU A 88 -5.38 1.03 -18.35
CA LEU A 88 -5.72 -0.15 -19.17
C LEU A 88 -7.24 -0.25 -19.38
N PRO A 89 -7.72 -0.35 -20.64
CA PRO A 89 -9.15 -0.44 -20.91
C PRO A 89 -9.70 -1.84 -20.58
N PRO A 90 -11.03 -1.98 -20.41
CA PRO A 90 -11.68 -3.27 -20.19
C PRO A 90 -11.33 -4.32 -21.26
N SER A 91 -11.24 -3.92 -22.52
CA SER A 91 -10.89 -4.81 -23.64
C SER A 91 -9.52 -5.49 -23.53
N GLU A 92 -8.61 -4.93 -22.73
CA GLU A 92 -7.26 -5.48 -22.50
C GLU A 92 -7.07 -6.10 -21.10
N SER A 93 -8.08 -5.99 -20.23
CA SER A 93 -7.96 -6.34 -18.81
C SER A 93 -9.17 -7.07 -18.22
N SER A 94 -10.11 -7.49 -19.06
CA SER A 94 -11.20 -8.39 -18.69
C SER A 94 -10.86 -9.83 -19.08
N PHE A 95 -10.91 -10.73 -18.11
CA PHE A 95 -10.58 -12.14 -18.27
C PHE A 95 -11.73 -13.02 -17.77
N ARG A 96 -11.86 -14.22 -18.34
CA ARG A 96 -12.96 -15.12 -17.98
C ARG A 96 -12.69 -15.82 -16.66
N THR A 97 -11.45 -16.21 -16.41
CA THR A 97 -11.05 -16.89 -15.18
C THR A 97 -9.91 -16.17 -14.49
N VAL A 98 -9.66 -16.49 -13.22
CA VAL A 98 -8.62 -15.85 -12.42
C VAL A 98 -7.22 -16.26 -12.91
N GLU A 99 -7.08 -17.47 -13.43
CA GLU A 99 -5.83 -18.03 -13.93
C GLU A 99 -5.34 -17.32 -15.21
N GLU A 100 -6.27 -16.70 -15.95
CA GLU A 100 -5.95 -15.89 -17.13
C GLU A 100 -5.44 -14.49 -16.76
N VAL A 101 -5.67 -14.03 -15.53
CA VAL A 101 -5.28 -12.69 -15.06
C VAL A 101 -3.75 -12.62 -14.94
N PRO A 102 -3.08 -11.71 -15.67
CA PRO A 102 -1.66 -11.48 -15.51
C PRO A 102 -1.31 -10.99 -14.11
N ASP A 103 -0.14 -11.38 -13.60
CA ASP A 103 0.46 -10.71 -12.44
C ASP A 103 1.04 -9.35 -12.87
N TYR A 104 0.17 -8.33 -12.90
CA TYR A 104 0.55 -6.96 -13.25
C TYR A 104 1.54 -6.37 -12.24
N VAL A 105 1.52 -6.83 -10.98
CA VAL A 105 2.41 -6.31 -9.92
C VAL A 105 3.83 -6.78 -10.17
N GLU A 106 4.05 -8.09 -10.31
CA GLU A 106 5.35 -8.68 -10.61
C GLU A 106 5.92 -8.10 -11.91
N LYS A 107 5.08 -8.02 -12.95
CA LYS A 107 5.49 -7.47 -14.25
C LYS A 107 5.83 -5.97 -14.19
N SER A 108 5.41 -5.25 -13.16
CA SER A 108 5.70 -3.81 -12.98
C SER A 108 6.97 -3.53 -12.17
N ILE A 109 7.63 -4.55 -11.59
CA ILE A 109 8.87 -4.39 -10.80
C ILE A 109 9.94 -3.56 -11.52
N PRO A 110 10.25 -3.78 -12.83
CA PRO A 110 11.22 -2.94 -13.53
C PRO A 110 10.86 -1.45 -13.54
N PHE A 111 9.58 -1.11 -13.62
CA PHE A 111 9.13 0.29 -13.59
C PHE A 111 9.28 0.91 -12.20
N PHE A 112 9.08 0.13 -11.12
CA PHE A 112 9.37 0.61 -9.77
C PHE A 112 10.84 1.01 -9.62
N ILE A 113 11.76 0.18 -10.11
CA ILE A 113 13.21 0.46 -10.08
C ILE A 113 13.52 1.72 -10.87
N VAL A 114 12.98 1.85 -12.09
CA VAL A 114 13.17 3.03 -12.93
C VAL A 114 12.63 4.30 -12.26
N PHE A 115 11.45 4.25 -11.64
CA PHE A 115 10.83 5.42 -11.00
C PHE A 115 11.58 5.83 -9.73
N ILE A 116 12.05 4.87 -8.92
CA ILE A 116 12.92 5.15 -7.77
C ILE A 116 14.23 5.82 -8.24
N GLY A 117 14.86 5.28 -9.29
CA GLY A 117 16.05 5.88 -9.88
C GLY A 117 15.80 7.30 -10.43
N LEU A 118 14.65 7.52 -11.05
CA LEU A 118 14.24 8.83 -11.55
C LEU A 118 13.99 9.81 -10.40
N GLU A 119 13.33 9.40 -9.33
CA GLU A 119 13.12 10.23 -8.14
C GLU A 119 14.46 10.67 -7.53
N PHE A 120 15.44 9.77 -7.47
CA PHE A 120 16.79 10.08 -7.00
C PHE A 120 17.50 11.06 -7.92
N ALA A 121 17.43 10.85 -9.23
CA ALA A 121 18.03 11.75 -10.22
C ALA A 121 17.41 13.15 -10.15
N VAL A 122 16.08 13.25 -10.10
CA VAL A 122 15.37 14.53 -9.99
C VAL A 122 15.70 15.22 -8.68
N SER A 123 15.71 14.50 -7.55
CA SER A 123 16.06 15.07 -6.23
C SER A 123 17.50 15.57 -6.21
N TRP A 124 18.44 14.85 -6.82
CA TRP A 124 19.83 15.28 -6.94
C TRP A 124 19.97 16.55 -7.79
N VAL A 125 19.29 16.62 -8.93
CA VAL A 125 19.36 17.79 -9.83
C VAL A 125 18.70 19.03 -9.21
N THR A 126 17.55 18.86 -8.57
CA THR A 126 16.73 19.99 -8.06
C THR A 126 17.09 20.42 -6.65
N LYS A 127 17.39 19.47 -5.75
CA LYS A 127 17.64 19.71 -4.32
C LYS A 127 19.11 19.50 -3.91
N ARG A 128 19.97 18.98 -4.81
CA ARG A 128 21.37 18.60 -4.51
C ARG A 128 21.51 17.63 -3.32
N LYS A 129 20.47 16.82 -3.10
CA LYS A 129 20.38 15.85 -2.01
C LYS A 129 19.63 14.61 -2.52
N LEU A 130 20.09 13.43 -2.11
CA LEU A 130 19.38 12.18 -2.37
C LEU A 130 18.08 12.12 -1.55
N SER A 131 17.07 11.46 -2.11
CA SER A 131 15.79 11.25 -1.43
C SER A 131 15.93 10.12 -0.40
N GLY A 132 15.61 10.41 0.87
CA GLY A 132 15.64 9.44 1.96
C GLY A 132 17.02 9.09 2.53
N ARG A 133 17.03 8.39 3.66
CA ARG A 133 18.23 7.85 4.32
C ARG A 133 18.44 6.38 3.97
N ILE A 134 19.69 5.92 3.94
CA ILE A 134 20.05 4.54 3.60
C ILE A 134 19.40 3.55 4.58
N ASN A 135 19.42 3.85 5.88
CA ASN A 135 18.85 3.00 6.91
C ASN A 135 17.33 2.84 6.77
N ASP A 136 16.63 3.95 6.51
CA ASP A 136 15.19 3.95 6.28
C ASP A 136 14.82 3.22 4.98
N GLY A 137 15.59 3.44 3.89
CA GLY A 137 15.40 2.73 2.62
C GLY A 137 15.56 1.21 2.75
N ILE A 138 16.62 0.74 3.43
CA ILE A 138 16.82 -0.69 3.73
C ILE A 138 15.67 -1.22 4.60
N SER A 139 15.22 -0.46 5.60
CA SER A 139 14.10 -0.84 6.47
C SER A 139 12.78 -0.95 5.69
N CYS A 140 12.49 0.01 4.79
CA CYS A 140 11.32 0.00 3.93
C CYS A 140 11.29 -1.23 3.03
N LEU A 141 12.40 -1.53 2.33
CA LEU A 141 12.52 -2.73 1.50
C LEU A 141 12.45 -4.01 2.32
N SER A 142 13.05 -4.03 3.51
CA SER A 142 12.99 -5.19 4.42
C SER A 142 11.57 -5.52 4.83
N LEU A 143 10.78 -4.51 5.20
CA LEU A 143 9.36 -4.68 5.52
C LEU A 143 8.55 -5.11 4.30
N GLY A 144 8.85 -4.56 3.12
CA GLY A 144 8.27 -5.00 1.85
C GLY A 144 8.51 -6.49 1.58
N VAL A 145 9.75 -6.95 1.63
CA VAL A 145 10.11 -8.38 1.49
C VAL A 145 9.40 -9.21 2.54
N LEU A 146 9.47 -8.82 3.81
CA LEU A 146 8.86 -9.53 4.92
C LEU A 146 7.34 -9.70 4.73
N SER A 147 6.65 -8.66 4.23
CA SER A 147 5.20 -8.70 3.98
C SER A 147 4.76 -9.71 2.91
N ARG A 148 5.68 -10.13 2.03
CA ARG A 148 5.41 -11.07 0.93
C ARG A 148 5.80 -12.51 1.24
N LEU A 149 6.67 -12.75 2.24
CA LEU A 149 7.08 -14.10 2.62
C LEU A 149 5.91 -15.04 2.97
N PRO A 150 4.81 -14.59 3.63
CA PRO A 150 3.68 -15.47 3.89
C PRO A 150 2.99 -16.00 2.62
N ASP A 151 3.00 -15.24 1.52
CA ASP A 151 2.40 -15.65 0.24
C ASP A 151 3.14 -16.85 -0.39
N VAL A 152 4.40 -17.07 0.00
CA VAL A 152 5.21 -18.21 -0.43
C VAL A 152 4.75 -19.51 0.26
N LEU A 153 4.20 -19.39 1.48
CA LEU A 153 3.77 -20.52 2.30
C LEU A 153 2.27 -20.79 2.16
N PHE A 154 1.48 -19.74 1.99
CA PHE A 154 0.02 -19.80 1.96
C PHE A 154 -0.51 -19.04 0.74
N ARG A 155 -1.54 -19.59 0.10
CA ARG A 155 -2.28 -18.87 -0.94
C ARG A 155 -2.98 -17.64 -0.34
N SER A 156 -3.16 -16.59 -1.13
CA SER A 156 -3.81 -15.34 -0.69
C SER A 156 -5.19 -15.60 -0.08
N ILE A 157 -5.32 -15.30 1.22
CA ILE A 157 -6.60 -15.43 1.96
C ILE A 157 -7.69 -14.56 1.33
N GLU A 158 -7.31 -13.42 0.78
CA GLU A 158 -8.24 -12.49 0.13
C GLU A 158 -8.90 -13.11 -1.09
N LEU A 159 -8.10 -13.66 -2.01
CA LEU A 159 -8.64 -14.28 -3.21
C LEU A 159 -9.38 -15.59 -2.90
N ILE A 160 -8.89 -16.40 -1.96
CA ILE A 160 -9.55 -17.64 -1.55
C ILE A 160 -10.93 -17.36 -0.94
N SER A 161 -11.00 -16.44 0.01
CA SER A 161 -12.26 -16.08 0.68
C SER A 161 -13.25 -15.47 -0.31
N TYR A 162 -12.77 -14.62 -1.22
CA TYR A 162 -13.60 -14.03 -2.28
C TYR A 162 -14.18 -15.11 -3.21
N ILE A 163 -13.35 -16.03 -3.72
CA ILE A 163 -13.80 -17.14 -4.58
C ILE A 163 -14.76 -18.07 -3.83
N TYR A 164 -14.51 -18.32 -2.54
CA TYR A 164 -15.40 -19.12 -1.72
C TYR A 164 -16.78 -18.48 -1.59
N VAL A 165 -16.84 -17.17 -1.29
CA VAL A 165 -18.12 -16.44 -1.23
C VAL A 165 -18.81 -16.43 -2.59
N TRP A 166 -18.08 -16.16 -3.67
CA TRP A 166 -18.59 -16.17 -5.04
C TRP A 166 -19.23 -17.52 -5.43
N ASN A 167 -18.55 -18.62 -5.14
CA ASN A 167 -19.00 -19.95 -5.55
C ASN A 167 -20.23 -20.42 -4.76
N ASN A 168 -20.36 -20.01 -3.49
CA ASN A 168 -21.38 -20.53 -2.58
C ASN A 168 -22.55 -19.57 -2.29
N TYR A 169 -22.35 -18.25 -2.41
CA TYR A 169 -23.29 -17.24 -1.92
C TYR A 169 -23.60 -16.11 -2.91
N ARG A 170 -23.07 -16.14 -4.16
CA ARG A 170 -23.40 -15.08 -5.14
C ARG A 170 -24.90 -15.03 -5.40
N LEU A 171 -25.43 -13.80 -5.47
CA LEU A 171 -26.86 -13.55 -5.69
C LEU A 171 -27.18 -13.50 -7.19
N PHE A 172 -26.30 -12.91 -7.98
CA PHE A 172 -26.37 -12.86 -9.43
C PHE A 172 -24.95 -12.70 -10.00
N GLU A 173 -24.80 -12.87 -11.30
CA GLU A 173 -23.51 -12.81 -11.97
C GLU A 173 -23.49 -11.67 -12.99
N LEU A 174 -22.65 -10.68 -12.75
CA LEU A 174 -22.37 -9.65 -13.75
C LEU A 174 -21.41 -10.21 -14.81
N PRO A 175 -21.59 -9.89 -16.11
CA PRO A 175 -20.72 -10.43 -17.17
C PRO A 175 -19.29 -9.95 -17.01
N TRP A 176 -18.32 -10.88 -17.04
CA TRP A 176 -16.88 -10.57 -16.89
C TRP A 176 -16.32 -9.72 -18.03
N ASP A 177 -16.94 -9.78 -19.21
CA ASP A 177 -16.58 -9.08 -20.43
C ASP A 177 -17.33 -7.74 -20.62
N SER A 178 -18.18 -7.36 -19.67
CA SER A 178 -18.91 -6.10 -19.71
C SER A 178 -18.04 -4.93 -19.20
N PRO A 179 -17.90 -3.84 -19.98
CA PRO A 179 -17.25 -2.61 -19.50
C PRO A 179 -17.90 -2.03 -18.24
N TRP A 180 -19.21 -2.22 -18.05
CA TRP A 180 -19.90 -1.76 -16.84
C TRP A 180 -19.47 -2.55 -15.61
N THR A 181 -19.31 -3.88 -15.72
CA THR A 181 -18.77 -4.70 -14.63
C THR A 181 -17.38 -4.23 -14.25
N TRP A 182 -16.55 -3.89 -15.24
CA TRP A 182 -15.20 -3.34 -15.02
C TRP A 182 -15.24 -2.02 -14.24
N TYR A 183 -16.02 -1.02 -14.70
CA TYR A 183 -16.10 0.28 -14.00
C TYR A 183 -16.74 0.17 -12.60
N LEU A 184 -17.74 -0.69 -12.43
CA LEU A 184 -18.34 -0.97 -11.12
C LEU A 184 -17.34 -1.64 -10.19
N THR A 185 -16.51 -2.56 -10.69
CA THR A 185 -15.45 -3.20 -9.90
C THR A 185 -14.38 -2.20 -9.51
N PHE A 186 -13.96 -1.31 -10.41
CA PHE A 186 -13.05 -0.21 -10.08
C PHE A 186 -13.57 0.62 -8.90
N LEU A 187 -14.80 1.13 -9.00
CA LEU A 187 -15.41 1.94 -7.94
C LEU A 187 -15.59 1.15 -6.65
N GLY A 188 -15.99 -0.12 -6.75
CA GLY A 188 -16.20 -1.00 -5.61
C GLY A 188 -14.91 -1.32 -4.86
N VAL A 189 -13.83 -1.70 -5.57
CA VAL A 189 -12.51 -1.97 -4.98
C VAL A 189 -11.93 -0.70 -4.36
N ASP A 190 -12.04 0.44 -5.04
CA ASP A 190 -11.50 1.70 -4.52
C ASP A 190 -12.27 2.18 -3.27
N PHE A 191 -13.59 2.01 -3.24
CA PHE A 191 -14.41 2.32 -2.07
C PHE A 191 -14.17 1.33 -0.91
N ALA A 192 -14.02 0.03 -1.21
CA ALA A 192 -13.67 -0.98 -0.22
C ALA A 192 -12.29 -0.68 0.40
N TYR A 193 -11.34 -0.24 -0.42
CA TYR A 193 -10.04 0.25 0.06
C TYR A 193 -10.21 1.46 0.97
N TYR A 194 -10.97 2.49 0.57
CA TYR A 194 -11.26 3.66 1.42
C TYR A 194 -11.82 3.23 2.80
N CYS A 195 -12.79 2.30 2.81
CA CYS A 195 -13.37 1.79 4.05
C CYS A 195 -12.34 1.06 4.92
N PHE A 196 -11.58 0.13 4.33
CA PHE A 196 -10.50 -0.57 5.02
C PHE A 196 -9.50 0.42 5.61
N HIS A 197 -9.08 1.38 4.80
CA HIS A 197 -8.01 2.31 5.13
C HIS A 197 -8.44 3.24 6.27
N ARG A 198 -9.63 3.82 6.18
CA ARG A 198 -10.23 4.61 7.26
C ARG A 198 -10.35 3.83 8.56
N VAL A 199 -10.92 2.62 8.50
CA VAL A 199 -11.09 1.78 9.69
C VAL A 199 -9.72 1.38 10.26
N SER A 200 -8.70 1.23 9.43
CA SER A 200 -7.33 0.95 9.87
C SER A 200 -6.66 2.09 10.61
N HIS A 201 -7.09 3.33 10.41
CA HIS A 201 -6.64 4.47 11.23
C HIS A 201 -7.50 4.64 12.50
N GLU A 202 -8.80 4.33 12.41
CA GLU A 202 -9.75 4.57 13.49
C GLU A 202 -9.93 3.41 14.50
N VAL A 203 -9.35 2.23 14.23
CA VAL A 203 -9.45 1.02 15.08
C VAL A 203 -8.04 0.52 15.43
N ASN A 204 -7.71 0.49 16.72
CA ASN A 204 -6.35 0.29 17.22
C ASN A 204 -5.69 -1.01 16.73
N ILE A 205 -6.40 -2.15 16.72
CA ILE A 205 -5.82 -3.41 16.23
C ILE A 205 -5.53 -3.39 14.73
N LEU A 206 -6.34 -2.67 13.94
CA LEU A 206 -6.13 -2.50 12.51
C LEU A 206 -5.04 -1.45 12.25
N TRP A 207 -4.94 -0.44 13.10
CA TRP A 207 -3.82 0.49 13.13
C TRP A 207 -2.51 -0.20 13.45
N ALA A 208 -2.49 -1.20 14.34
CA ALA A 208 -1.29 -2.02 14.55
C ALA A 208 -0.83 -2.75 13.27
N ALA A 209 -1.78 -3.16 12.43
CA ALA A 209 -1.50 -3.78 11.14
C ALA A 209 -1.14 -2.78 10.04
N HIS A 210 -1.39 -1.47 10.23
CA HIS A 210 -1.19 -0.47 9.18
C HIS A 210 -0.09 0.56 9.50
N GLN A 211 0.12 0.92 10.76
CA GLN A 211 1.08 1.93 11.20
C GLN A 211 2.53 1.64 10.80
N VAL A 212 2.87 0.38 10.53
CA VAL A 212 4.18 0.01 9.98
C VAL A 212 4.43 0.78 8.68
N HIS A 213 3.43 0.95 7.83
CA HIS A 213 3.48 1.74 6.62
C HIS A 213 3.78 3.23 6.90
N HIS A 214 3.14 3.80 7.92
CA HIS A 214 3.33 5.18 8.35
C HIS A 214 4.59 5.44 9.19
N SER A 215 5.34 4.39 9.54
CA SER A 215 6.44 4.53 10.50
C SER A 215 7.76 5.08 9.92
N SER A 216 7.87 5.22 8.59
CA SER A 216 9.02 5.90 7.99
C SER A 216 8.95 7.40 8.24
N GLU A 217 10.08 8.00 8.59
CA GLU A 217 10.21 9.46 8.75
C GLU A 217 10.72 10.13 7.45
N ASP A 218 10.96 9.34 6.41
CA ASP A 218 11.20 9.81 5.05
C ASP A 218 9.94 9.57 4.18
N TYR A 219 9.72 10.41 3.17
CA TYR A 219 8.61 10.22 2.24
C TYR A 219 9.09 10.21 0.80
N ASN A 220 9.14 9.02 0.21
CA ASN A 220 9.66 8.77 -1.12
C ASN A 220 9.12 7.41 -1.65
N LEU A 221 9.52 7.00 -2.84
CA LEU A 221 8.98 5.78 -3.46
C LEU A 221 9.32 4.48 -2.70
N PHE A 222 10.33 4.48 -1.81
CA PHE A 222 10.54 3.34 -0.89
C PHE A 222 9.45 3.24 0.17
N THR A 223 8.86 4.37 0.60
CA THR A 223 7.77 4.38 1.58
C THR A 223 6.58 3.55 1.08
N ALA A 224 6.31 3.55 -0.24
CA ALA A 224 5.29 2.68 -0.84
C ALA A 224 5.54 1.17 -0.59
N LEU A 225 6.82 0.78 -0.53
CA LEU A 225 7.24 -0.61 -0.35
C LEU A 225 7.26 -1.03 1.13
N ARG A 226 7.10 -0.08 2.06
CA ARG A 226 7.04 -0.34 3.49
C ARG A 226 5.67 -0.90 3.88
N GLN A 227 5.52 -2.22 3.86
CA GLN A 227 4.23 -2.89 4.09
C GLN A 227 4.25 -3.75 5.36
N SER A 228 3.12 -3.81 6.07
CA SER A 228 2.97 -4.74 7.20
C SER A 228 2.68 -6.16 6.70
N VAL A 229 3.17 -7.15 7.42
CA VAL A 229 2.75 -8.55 7.25
C VAL A 229 1.25 -8.72 7.51
N LEU A 230 0.69 -7.95 8.46
CA LEU A 230 -0.67 -8.14 8.94
C LEU A 230 -1.73 -7.49 8.03
N GLN A 231 -1.34 -6.50 7.22
CA GLN A 231 -2.27 -5.70 6.41
C GLN A 231 -3.15 -6.54 5.47
N LYS A 232 -2.62 -7.61 4.87
CA LYS A 232 -3.40 -8.50 3.99
C LYS A 232 -4.42 -9.34 4.76
N TYR A 233 -4.14 -9.66 6.02
CA TYR A 233 -5.03 -10.45 6.87
C TYR A 233 -6.14 -9.64 7.51
N THR A 234 -6.08 -8.31 7.37
CA THR A 234 -7.07 -7.37 7.92
C THR A 234 -7.94 -6.69 6.86
N SER A 235 -7.54 -6.71 5.59
CA SER A 235 -8.22 -6.00 4.49
C SER A 235 -9.26 -6.84 3.73
N TRP A 236 -9.09 -8.16 3.64
CA TRP A 236 -9.91 -9.02 2.77
C TRP A 236 -11.43 -8.94 3.01
N ILE A 237 -11.86 -8.73 4.26
CA ILE A 237 -13.28 -8.69 4.64
C ILE A 237 -14.03 -7.56 3.92
N PHE A 238 -13.35 -6.43 3.69
CA PHE A 238 -13.94 -5.25 3.06
C PHE A 238 -14.31 -5.48 1.59
N ASN A 239 -13.65 -6.44 0.93
CA ASN A 239 -13.90 -6.79 -0.47
C ASN A 239 -15.00 -7.85 -0.64
N LEU A 240 -15.34 -8.62 0.40
CA LEU A 240 -16.30 -9.73 0.30
C LEU A 240 -17.71 -9.35 -0.18
N PRO A 241 -18.29 -8.18 0.16
CA PRO A 241 -19.61 -7.83 -0.34
C PRO A 241 -19.71 -7.83 -1.87
N MET A 242 -18.60 -7.52 -2.58
CA MET A 242 -18.57 -7.55 -4.04
C MET A 242 -18.64 -8.97 -4.61
N ALA A 243 -18.20 -9.98 -3.87
CA ALA A 243 -18.28 -11.39 -4.30
C ALA A 243 -19.73 -11.89 -4.43
N LEU A 244 -20.73 -11.08 -4.05
CA LEU A 244 -22.13 -11.40 -4.27
C LEU A 244 -22.58 -11.14 -5.72
N PHE A 245 -21.80 -10.39 -6.51
CA PHE A 245 -22.19 -9.98 -7.87
C PHE A 245 -21.05 -9.72 -8.88
N ILE A 246 -19.81 -9.48 -8.44
CA ILE A 246 -18.63 -9.27 -9.30
C ILE A 246 -17.79 -10.55 -9.48
N PRO A 247 -17.53 -10.99 -10.73
CA PRO A 247 -16.67 -12.15 -11.00
C PRO A 247 -15.26 -12.02 -10.41
N PRO A 248 -14.68 -13.10 -9.85
CA PRO A 248 -13.36 -13.08 -9.23
C PRO A 248 -12.22 -12.63 -10.16
N SER A 249 -12.30 -12.89 -11.46
CA SER A 249 -11.29 -12.48 -12.43
C SER A 249 -11.20 -10.96 -12.57
N VAL A 250 -12.35 -10.29 -12.66
CA VAL A 250 -12.44 -8.82 -12.73
C VAL A 250 -11.97 -8.23 -11.39
N PHE A 251 -12.41 -8.78 -10.27
CA PHE A 251 -11.93 -8.38 -8.94
C PHE A 251 -10.39 -8.47 -8.82
N ALA A 252 -9.79 -9.58 -9.24
CA ALA A 252 -8.34 -9.80 -9.17
C ALA A 252 -7.52 -8.79 -10.00
N VAL A 253 -8.07 -8.30 -11.12
CA VAL A 253 -7.46 -7.24 -11.92
C VAL A 253 -7.47 -5.91 -11.16
N HIS A 254 -8.63 -5.51 -10.66
CA HIS A 254 -8.80 -4.21 -10.00
C HIS A 254 -8.07 -4.13 -8.65
N LEU A 255 -7.93 -5.26 -7.94
CA LEU A 255 -7.09 -5.35 -6.74
C LEU A 255 -5.63 -4.99 -7.05
N GLN A 256 -5.09 -5.50 -8.16
CA GLN A 256 -3.73 -5.20 -8.59
C GLN A 256 -3.60 -3.75 -9.08
N PHE A 257 -4.55 -3.25 -9.87
CA PHE A 257 -4.51 -1.87 -10.36
C PHE A 257 -4.59 -0.86 -9.22
N ASN A 258 -5.41 -1.11 -8.21
CA ASN A 258 -5.49 -0.25 -7.03
C ASN A 258 -4.15 -0.23 -6.27
N LEU A 259 -3.54 -1.38 -6.04
CA LEU A 259 -2.21 -1.47 -5.42
C LEU A 259 -1.13 -0.74 -6.24
N LEU A 260 -1.14 -0.94 -7.56
CA LEU A 260 -0.17 -0.32 -8.47
C LEU A 260 -0.30 1.20 -8.52
N TYR A 261 -1.52 1.73 -8.55
CA TYR A 261 -1.76 3.17 -8.52
C TYR A 261 -1.17 3.81 -7.27
N GLN A 262 -1.30 3.15 -6.13
CA GLN A 262 -0.80 3.69 -4.86
C GLN A 262 0.73 3.78 -4.78
N PHE A 263 1.49 3.13 -5.68
CA PHE A 263 2.95 3.26 -5.67
C PHE A 263 3.42 4.69 -5.95
N TRP A 264 2.99 5.29 -7.06
CA TRP A 264 3.58 6.53 -7.57
C TRP A 264 3.18 7.78 -6.77
N ILE A 265 2.11 7.70 -5.96
CA ILE A 265 1.67 8.79 -5.09
C ILE A 265 2.59 9.00 -3.87
N HIS A 266 3.54 8.10 -3.60
CA HIS A 266 4.53 8.25 -2.52
C HIS A 266 5.75 9.04 -2.98
N THR A 267 5.60 10.35 -3.17
CA THR A 267 6.74 11.19 -3.56
C THR A 267 6.58 12.63 -3.09
N GLU A 268 7.70 13.28 -2.80
CA GLU A 268 7.80 14.73 -2.60
C GLU A 268 8.26 15.49 -3.86
N VAL A 269 8.49 14.79 -4.97
CA VAL A 269 8.94 15.42 -6.23
C VAL A 269 7.80 16.17 -6.91
N ILE A 270 6.59 15.61 -6.85
CA ILE A 270 5.40 16.18 -7.47
C ILE A 270 4.64 16.98 -6.40
N SER A 271 4.59 18.30 -6.55
CA SER A 271 3.94 19.19 -5.58
C SER A 271 2.41 19.10 -5.66
N ASN A 272 1.79 19.43 -6.78
CA ASN A 272 0.35 19.27 -6.98
C ASN A 272 0.03 18.96 -8.44
N LEU A 273 -1.17 18.42 -8.68
CA LEU A 273 -1.68 18.11 -10.02
C LEU A 273 -2.86 19.00 -10.44
N GLY A 274 -3.03 20.14 -9.77
CA GLY A 274 -4.06 21.12 -10.07
C GLY A 274 -5.47 20.50 -10.09
N PRO A 275 -6.27 20.69 -11.16
CA PRO A 275 -7.65 20.19 -11.19
C PRO A 275 -7.82 18.67 -11.07
N LEU A 276 -6.78 17.87 -11.32
CA LEU A 276 -6.87 16.42 -11.14
C LEU A 276 -7.09 16.04 -9.65
N GLU A 277 -6.65 16.90 -8.74
CA GLU A 277 -6.79 16.74 -7.28
C GLU A 277 -8.25 16.84 -6.78
N TRP A 278 -9.19 17.24 -7.64
CA TRP A 278 -10.61 17.17 -7.28
C TRP A 278 -11.13 15.74 -7.28
N ILE A 279 -10.52 14.84 -8.05
CA ILE A 279 -11.03 13.49 -8.32
C ILE A 279 -10.03 12.42 -7.91
N LEU A 280 -8.75 12.60 -8.26
CA LEU A 280 -7.71 11.61 -8.02
C LEU A 280 -7.05 11.81 -6.65
N ASN A 281 -6.68 10.71 -6.01
CA ASN A 281 -5.69 10.74 -4.95
C ASN A 281 -4.32 11.02 -5.59
N THR A 282 -3.58 11.98 -5.05
CA THR A 282 -2.34 12.51 -5.65
C THR A 282 -1.23 12.54 -4.61
N PRO A 283 0.03 12.77 -5.01
CA PRO A 283 1.13 12.89 -4.06
C PRO A 283 0.90 13.94 -2.96
N SER A 284 0.21 15.05 -3.27
CA SER A 284 -0.18 16.08 -2.30
C SER A 284 -1.08 15.53 -1.19
N HIS A 285 -2.18 14.90 -1.58
CA HIS A 285 -3.12 14.30 -0.62
C HIS A 285 -2.48 13.19 0.20
N HIS A 286 -1.65 12.36 -0.45
CA HIS A 286 -1.02 11.21 0.20
C HIS A 286 0.12 11.63 1.14
N ARG A 287 0.81 12.76 0.88
CA ARG A 287 1.70 13.38 1.86
C ARG A 287 0.95 13.77 3.12
N VAL A 288 -0.19 14.47 3.00
CA VAL A 288 -1.03 14.82 4.14
C VAL A 288 -1.45 13.56 4.89
N HIS A 289 -1.86 12.51 4.17
CA HIS A 289 -2.22 11.24 4.79
C HIS A 289 -1.09 10.60 5.62
N HIS A 290 0.14 10.65 5.12
CA HIS A 290 1.33 10.16 5.84
C HIS A 290 1.88 11.14 6.88
N GLY A 291 1.34 12.36 6.93
CA GLY A 291 1.76 13.39 7.84
C GLY A 291 1.34 13.10 9.28
N ARG A 292 2.21 13.44 10.23
CA ARG A 292 1.89 13.43 11.66
C ARG A 292 1.59 14.81 12.23
N ASN A 293 1.55 15.84 11.39
CA ASN A 293 1.10 17.17 11.81
C ASN A 293 -0.35 17.06 12.32
N PRO A 294 -0.77 17.86 13.32
CA PRO A 294 -2.13 17.76 13.85
C PRO A 294 -3.25 17.86 12.81
N TYR A 295 -3.07 18.66 11.75
CA TYR A 295 -4.06 18.78 10.66
C TYR A 295 -4.11 17.56 9.72
N CYS A 296 -3.03 16.76 9.70
CA CYS A 296 -2.89 15.57 8.85
C CYS A 296 -3.55 14.32 9.44
N ILE A 297 -3.78 14.29 10.75
CA ILE A 297 -4.27 13.10 11.45
C ILE A 297 -5.69 12.76 11.01
N ASP A 298 -5.90 11.48 10.67
CA ASP A 298 -7.19 10.92 10.25
C ASP A 298 -7.77 11.58 8.98
N LYS A 299 -6.92 11.85 7.99
CA LYS A 299 -7.28 12.47 6.70
C LYS A 299 -6.87 11.65 5.49
N ASN A 300 -7.58 11.87 4.37
CA ASN A 300 -7.21 11.42 3.02
C ASN A 300 -6.98 9.91 2.88
N TYR A 301 -8.02 9.10 3.11
CA TYR A 301 -7.95 7.64 3.06
C TYR A 301 -8.11 7.03 1.65
N GLY A 302 -8.42 7.82 0.62
CA GLY A 302 -8.62 7.34 -0.74
C GLY A 302 -7.43 6.57 -1.30
N GLY A 303 -7.69 5.50 -2.06
CA GLY A 303 -6.63 4.76 -2.74
C GLY A 303 -6.27 5.43 -4.07
N THR A 304 -7.19 5.34 -5.02
CA THR A 304 -7.10 5.94 -6.36
C THR A 304 -7.90 7.23 -6.45
N LEU A 305 -9.09 7.27 -5.86
CA LEU A 305 -9.97 8.43 -5.90
C LEU A 305 -10.02 9.13 -4.55
N ILE A 306 -9.87 10.46 -4.56
CA ILE A 306 -10.05 11.31 -3.36
C ILE A 306 -11.52 11.68 -3.12
N ILE A 307 -12.41 11.30 -4.05
CA ILE A 307 -13.84 11.65 -3.96
C ILE A 307 -14.49 11.11 -2.69
N TRP A 308 -14.05 9.94 -2.21
CA TRP A 308 -14.59 9.32 -0.99
C TRP A 308 -14.31 10.21 0.22
N ASP A 309 -13.09 10.73 0.34
CA ASP A 309 -12.74 11.66 1.41
C ASP A 309 -13.57 12.94 1.38
N ARG A 310 -13.90 13.43 0.19
CA ARG A 310 -14.78 14.60 0.03
C ARG A 310 -16.22 14.27 0.42
N ILE A 311 -16.74 13.11 0.02
CA ILE A 311 -18.12 12.67 0.34
C ILE A 311 -18.28 12.45 1.84
N PHE A 312 -17.30 11.82 2.49
CA PHE A 312 -17.36 11.44 3.90
C PHE A 312 -16.70 12.45 4.86
N GLY A 313 -16.23 13.58 4.36
CA GLY A 313 -15.68 14.68 5.17
C GLY A 313 -14.32 14.41 5.80
N THR A 314 -13.52 13.52 5.21
CA THR A 314 -12.15 13.18 5.65
C THR A 314 -11.07 13.82 4.78
N PHE A 315 -11.45 14.66 3.81
CA PHE A 315 -10.51 15.39 2.95
C PHE A 315 -9.77 16.50 3.71
N GLU A 316 -8.49 16.64 3.42
CA GLU A 316 -7.65 17.76 3.85
C GLU A 316 -6.62 18.10 2.75
N ALA A 317 -6.42 19.39 2.49
CA ALA A 317 -5.44 19.84 1.50
C ALA A 317 -4.06 19.99 2.16
N GLU A 318 -2.98 19.84 1.38
CA GLU A 318 -1.64 20.15 1.88
C GLU A 318 -1.49 21.67 2.04
N ASP A 319 -1.39 22.14 3.29
CA ASP A 319 -1.33 23.57 3.62
C ASP A 319 0.05 23.99 4.16
N ALA A 320 0.71 23.10 4.89
CA ALA A 320 2.01 23.36 5.51
C ALA A 320 2.98 22.20 5.29
N LYS A 321 4.27 22.47 5.48
CA LYS A 321 5.32 21.43 5.40
C LYS A 321 4.93 20.23 6.26
N VAL A 322 4.80 19.09 5.61
CA VAL A 322 4.46 17.83 6.26
C VAL A 322 5.69 17.24 6.94
N VAL A 323 5.49 16.74 8.16
CA VAL A 323 6.46 15.94 8.91
C VAL A 323 5.92 14.51 8.98
N TYR A 324 6.77 13.53 8.68
CA TYR A 324 6.37 12.13 8.56
C TYR A 324 6.79 11.30 9.79
N GLY A 325 6.40 10.02 9.78
CA GLY A 325 6.60 9.07 10.86
C GLY A 325 5.39 9.02 11.81
N LEU A 326 5.47 8.20 12.85
CA LEU A 326 4.41 8.11 13.85
C LEU A 326 4.45 9.33 14.79
N THR A 327 3.29 9.67 15.37
CA THR A 327 3.18 10.66 16.45
C THR A 327 4.06 10.30 17.65
N HIS A 328 4.24 9.00 17.91
CA HIS A 328 5.18 8.45 18.85
C HIS A 328 6.18 7.53 18.12
N PRO A 329 7.39 8.03 17.78
CA PRO A 329 8.38 7.28 17.01
C PRO A 329 8.82 5.97 17.69
N VAL A 330 8.98 4.92 16.89
CA VAL A 330 9.48 3.63 17.36
C VAL A 330 11.02 3.62 17.54
N ASN A 331 11.73 4.47 16.78
CA ASN A 331 13.19 4.57 16.78
C ASN A 331 13.87 3.21 16.59
N SER A 332 13.54 2.55 15.48
CA SER A 332 14.03 1.22 15.13
C SER A 332 13.98 1.01 13.62
N PHE A 333 14.95 0.27 13.09
CA PHE A 333 14.97 -0.23 11.71
C PHE A 333 14.76 -1.75 11.66
N ASP A 334 14.74 -2.44 12.81
CA ASP A 334 14.43 -3.87 12.92
C ASP A 334 12.99 -4.16 12.42
N PRO A 335 12.84 -4.87 11.29
CA PRO A 335 11.54 -5.17 10.70
C PRO A 335 10.66 -6.03 11.61
N ILE A 336 11.22 -6.88 12.48
CA ILE A 336 10.42 -7.70 13.41
C ILE A 336 9.88 -6.84 14.55
N MET A 337 10.74 -6.00 15.14
CA MET A 337 10.35 -5.07 16.18
C MET A 337 9.25 -4.11 15.70
N LEU A 338 9.37 -3.58 14.48
CA LEU A 338 8.39 -2.68 13.88
C LEU A 338 7.00 -3.32 13.74
N GLN A 339 6.91 -4.63 13.49
CA GLN A 339 5.63 -5.35 13.43
C GLN A 339 5.06 -5.66 14.84
N LEU A 340 5.92 -6.05 15.78
CA LEU A 340 5.48 -6.58 17.07
C LEU A 340 5.23 -5.51 18.13
N ARG A 341 5.94 -4.38 18.12
CA ARG A 341 5.74 -3.32 19.12
C ARG A 341 4.31 -2.81 19.24
N PRO A 342 3.58 -2.51 18.15
CA PRO A 342 2.22 -2.02 18.30
C PRO A 342 1.29 -3.08 18.91
N LEU A 343 1.48 -4.36 18.57
CA LEU A 343 0.74 -5.45 19.20
C LEU A 343 1.07 -5.61 20.69
N ALA A 344 2.36 -5.51 21.05
CA ALA A 344 2.79 -5.56 22.45
C ALA A 344 2.24 -4.38 23.25
N HIS A 345 2.17 -3.18 22.65
CA HIS A 345 1.53 -2.03 23.27
C HIS A 345 0.05 -2.27 23.53
N ILE A 346 -0.71 -2.75 22.54
CA ILE A 346 -2.13 -3.11 22.71
C ILE A 346 -2.29 -4.16 23.82
N TRP A 347 -1.47 -5.20 23.82
CA TRP A 347 -1.51 -6.26 24.82
C TRP A 347 -1.29 -5.73 26.24
N ASN A 348 -0.24 -4.94 26.44
CA ASN A 348 0.08 -4.37 27.75
C ASN A 348 -1.01 -3.40 28.21
N THR A 349 -1.49 -2.53 27.32
CA THR A 349 -2.58 -1.58 27.62
C THR A 349 -3.88 -2.31 27.94
N PHE A 350 -4.20 -3.40 27.24
CA PHE A 350 -5.36 -4.24 27.50
C PHE A 350 -5.32 -4.84 28.92
N TRP A 351 -4.16 -5.34 29.36
CA TRP A 351 -4.04 -5.92 30.70
C TRP A 351 -4.01 -4.88 31.81
N ALA A 352 -3.42 -3.71 31.56
CA ALA A 352 -3.37 -2.59 32.51
C ALA A 352 -4.73 -1.87 32.65
N THR A 353 -5.58 -1.92 31.63
CA THR A 353 -6.86 -1.19 31.63
C THR A 353 -7.92 -1.90 32.47
N PRO A 354 -8.52 -1.24 33.48
CA PRO A 354 -9.55 -1.84 34.32
C PRO A 354 -10.92 -1.91 33.63
N GLY A 355 -11.64 -3.00 33.86
CA GLY A 355 -13.02 -3.21 33.39
C GLY A 355 -13.12 -3.87 32.00
N PHE A 356 -13.96 -4.89 31.88
CA PHE A 356 -14.09 -5.71 30.66
C PHE A 356 -14.41 -4.90 29.39
N CYS A 357 -15.35 -3.95 29.46
CA CYS A 357 -15.71 -3.10 28.33
C CYS A 357 -14.58 -2.16 27.89
N ASN A 358 -13.79 -1.66 28.86
CA ASN A 358 -12.63 -0.83 28.56
C ASN A 358 -11.52 -1.64 27.91
N LYS A 359 -11.32 -2.89 28.33
CA LYS A 359 -10.38 -3.81 27.68
C LYS A 359 -10.73 -4.04 26.20
N LEU A 360 -12.00 -4.30 25.89
CA LEU A 360 -12.44 -4.39 24.49
C LEU A 360 -12.26 -3.05 23.75
N SER A 361 -12.47 -1.92 24.43
CA SER A 361 -12.26 -0.59 23.85
C SER A 361 -10.79 -0.35 23.46
N VAL A 362 -9.81 -0.90 24.18
CA VAL A 362 -8.38 -0.82 23.77
C VAL A 362 -8.15 -1.44 22.39
N ILE A 363 -8.89 -2.50 22.06
CA ILE A 363 -8.74 -3.23 20.79
C ILE A 363 -9.50 -2.51 19.66
N PHE A 364 -10.73 -2.10 19.93
CA PHE A 364 -11.69 -1.69 18.89
C PHE A 364 -11.91 -0.18 18.73
N LYS A 365 -11.47 0.66 19.68
CA LYS A 365 -11.49 2.12 19.53
C LYS A 365 -10.17 2.61 18.94
N GLY A 366 -10.04 3.92 18.71
CA GLY A 366 -8.85 4.49 18.07
C GLY A 366 -7.60 4.39 18.95
N PRO A 367 -6.39 4.52 18.35
CA PRO A 367 -5.13 4.37 19.07
C PRO A 367 -4.91 5.41 20.18
N GLY A 368 -5.56 6.58 20.10
CA GLY A 368 -5.55 7.60 21.16
C GLY A 368 -6.56 7.36 22.30
N TRP A 369 -7.36 6.29 22.25
CA TRP A 369 -8.41 6.06 23.24
C TRP A 369 -7.86 5.66 24.62
N GLY A 370 -8.53 6.13 25.67
CA GLY A 370 -8.36 5.66 27.05
C GLY A 370 -9.66 5.83 27.84
N PRO A 371 -9.77 5.26 29.06
CA PRO A 371 -10.97 5.42 29.89
C PRO A 371 -11.34 6.90 30.08
N GLY A 372 -12.58 7.26 29.75
CA GLY A 372 -13.07 8.65 29.82
C GLY A 372 -12.77 9.52 28.59
N LYS A 373 -11.96 9.06 27.63
CA LYS A 373 -11.67 9.79 26.38
C LYS A 373 -12.68 9.48 25.26
N PRO A 374 -12.86 10.40 24.29
CA PRO A 374 -13.62 10.15 23.06
C PRO A 374 -13.06 8.96 22.27
N ARG A 375 -13.86 8.40 21.35
CA ARG A 375 -13.53 7.16 20.60
C ARG A 375 -12.15 7.17 19.93
N LEU A 376 -11.73 8.30 19.37
CA LEU A 376 -10.44 8.42 18.67
C LEU A 376 -9.32 9.02 19.54
N GLY A 377 -9.59 9.27 20.82
CA GLY A 377 -8.69 10.03 21.69
C GLY A 377 -8.99 11.53 21.66
N LEU A 378 -8.03 12.30 22.18
CA LEU A 378 -8.09 13.75 22.28
C LEU A 378 -7.09 14.37 21.30
N PRO A 379 -7.53 15.22 20.34
CA PRO A 379 -6.62 15.87 19.40
C PRO A 379 -5.54 16.71 20.08
N GLU A 380 -5.82 17.23 21.28
CA GLU A 380 -4.89 18.05 22.07
C GLU A 380 -3.69 17.23 22.61
N GLU A 381 -3.78 15.90 22.61
CA GLU A 381 -2.68 15.02 23.02
C GLU A 381 -1.71 14.70 21.87
N ILE A 382 -2.07 15.07 20.63
CA ILE A 382 -1.18 14.90 19.47
C ILE A 382 0.01 15.86 19.63
N PRO A 383 1.27 15.37 19.57
CA PRO A 383 2.43 16.23 19.71
C PRO A 383 2.46 17.37 18.69
N VAL A 384 2.69 18.59 19.16
CA VAL A 384 2.81 19.78 18.30
C VAL A 384 4.10 19.70 17.49
N ILE A 385 4.01 19.96 16.19
CA ILE A 385 5.16 20.06 15.30
C ILE A 385 5.80 21.44 15.43
N THR A 386 7.08 21.44 15.78
CA THR A 386 7.91 22.62 16.03
C THR A 386 8.79 23.02 14.85
N GLY A 387 8.91 22.14 13.83
CA GLY A 387 9.81 22.29 12.70
C GLY A 387 11.27 21.93 13.02
N LYS A 388 11.55 21.49 14.25
CA LYS A 388 12.89 21.08 14.73
C LYS A 388 13.00 19.58 14.93
N GLU A 389 12.01 18.81 14.47
CA GLU A 389 12.00 17.36 14.56
C GLU A 389 13.18 16.80 13.77
N VAL A 390 14.02 16.01 14.45
CA VAL A 390 15.15 15.33 13.83
C VAL A 390 14.78 13.86 13.68
N PRO A 391 14.75 13.34 12.43
CA PRO A 391 14.50 11.92 12.20
C PRO A 391 15.56 11.03 12.88
N PHE A 392 15.15 9.86 13.34
CA PHE A 392 16.03 8.87 13.95
C PHE A 392 17.08 8.38 12.93
N ASN A 393 18.30 8.90 13.02
CA ASN A 393 19.36 8.59 12.06
C ASN A 393 20.71 8.40 12.76
N PRO A 394 20.97 7.23 13.37
CA PRO A 394 22.25 6.91 13.98
C PRO A 394 23.40 7.02 12.98
N SER A 395 24.49 7.67 13.38
CA SER A 395 25.67 7.85 12.51
C SER A 395 26.46 6.55 12.43
N LEU A 396 26.65 6.04 11.22
CA LEU A 396 27.47 4.85 10.94
C LEU A 396 28.66 5.23 10.05
N PRO A 397 29.84 4.65 10.29
CA PRO A 397 30.96 4.75 9.36
C PRO A 397 30.55 4.33 7.93
N ALA A 398 31.17 4.95 6.92
CA ALA A 398 30.85 4.70 5.51
C ALA A 398 31.01 3.22 5.12
N TYR A 399 32.00 2.51 5.69
CA TYR A 399 32.23 1.10 5.40
C TYR A 399 31.08 0.20 5.89
N LEU A 400 30.43 0.50 7.02
CA LEU A 400 29.27 -0.25 7.50
C LEU A 400 28.03 0.02 6.66
N ASN A 401 27.85 1.27 6.18
CA ASN A 401 26.79 1.58 5.22
C ASN A 401 26.99 0.80 3.91
N CYS A 402 28.22 0.81 3.37
CA CYS A 402 28.57 0.05 2.16
C CYS A 402 28.32 -1.45 2.35
N TYR A 403 28.80 -2.00 3.48
CA TYR A 403 28.57 -3.38 3.86
C TYR A 403 27.08 -3.74 3.89
N ALA A 404 26.26 -2.95 4.59
CA ALA A 404 24.82 -3.19 4.69
C ALA A 404 24.16 -3.16 3.30
N VAL A 405 24.47 -2.17 2.45
CA VAL A 405 23.89 -2.05 1.10
C VAL A 405 24.26 -3.23 0.21
N VAL A 406 25.55 -3.62 0.16
CA VAL A 406 26.02 -4.72 -0.69
C VAL A 406 25.42 -6.05 -0.24
N HIS A 407 25.46 -6.35 1.06
CA HIS A 407 24.90 -7.60 1.57
C HIS A 407 23.37 -7.62 1.47
N PHE A 408 22.70 -6.47 1.61
CA PHE A 408 21.27 -6.38 1.39
C PHE A 408 20.89 -6.69 -0.06
N ALA A 409 21.64 -6.19 -1.05
CA ALA A 409 21.43 -6.51 -2.45
C ALA A 409 21.54 -8.03 -2.73
N VAL A 410 22.48 -8.72 -2.06
CA VAL A 410 22.58 -10.19 -2.13
C VAL A 410 21.33 -10.85 -1.55
N ILE A 411 20.78 -10.35 -0.44
CA ILE A 411 19.53 -10.89 0.13
C ILE A 411 18.33 -10.65 -0.80
N LEU A 412 18.28 -9.53 -1.52
CA LEU A 412 17.24 -9.28 -2.53
C LEU A 412 17.35 -10.25 -3.72
N ASP A 413 18.56 -10.58 -4.16
CA ASP A 413 18.81 -11.61 -5.19
C ASP A 413 18.31 -12.99 -4.70
N LEU A 414 18.69 -13.40 -3.49
CA LEU A 414 18.24 -14.66 -2.89
C LEU A 414 16.72 -14.72 -2.69
N TYR A 415 16.09 -13.59 -2.36
CA TYR A 415 14.64 -13.48 -2.28
C TYR A 415 13.98 -13.66 -3.66
N THR A 416 14.55 -13.06 -4.70
CA THR A 416 14.05 -13.21 -6.07
C THR A 416 14.21 -14.66 -6.56
N GLU A 417 15.34 -15.29 -6.27
CA GLU A 417 15.57 -16.72 -6.53
C GLU A 417 14.55 -17.60 -5.80
N LEU A 418 14.26 -17.31 -4.52
CA LEU A 418 13.26 -18.02 -3.73
C LEU A 418 11.87 -17.96 -4.40
N LEU A 419 11.44 -16.79 -4.84
CA LEU A 419 10.16 -16.63 -5.52
C LEU A 419 10.11 -17.43 -6.84
N GLY A 420 11.18 -17.37 -7.63
CA GLY A 420 11.28 -18.09 -8.90
C GLY A 420 11.40 -19.62 -8.78
N THR A 421 11.74 -20.14 -7.60
CA THR A 421 11.98 -21.59 -7.39
C THR A 421 11.01 -22.25 -6.41
N VAL A 422 10.04 -21.51 -5.87
CA VAL A 422 9.10 -21.98 -4.82
C VAL A 422 8.44 -23.32 -5.16
N THR A 423 8.08 -23.57 -6.43
CA THR A 423 7.40 -24.80 -6.86
C THR A 423 8.33 -26.01 -6.98
N THR A 424 9.65 -25.81 -6.91
CA THR A 424 10.67 -26.85 -7.11
C THR A 424 11.40 -27.23 -5.82
N LEU A 425 11.33 -26.37 -4.80
CA LEU A 425 12.04 -26.58 -3.54
C LEU A 425 11.27 -27.51 -2.59
N SER A 426 12.01 -28.27 -1.79
CA SER A 426 11.41 -29.00 -0.65
C SER A 426 10.89 -28.01 0.40
N GLN A 427 9.86 -28.40 1.15
CA GLN A 427 9.31 -27.56 2.23
C GLN A 427 10.38 -27.19 3.28
N GLY A 428 11.27 -28.13 3.63
CA GLY A 428 12.37 -27.86 4.57
C GLY A 428 13.35 -26.81 4.03
N THR A 429 13.74 -26.92 2.77
CA THR A 429 14.60 -25.93 2.11
C THR A 429 13.92 -24.56 2.02
N LEU A 430 12.62 -24.55 1.72
CA LEU A 430 11.83 -23.32 1.63
C LEU A 430 11.80 -22.58 2.97
N LEU A 431 11.44 -23.28 4.06
CA LEU A 431 11.41 -22.71 5.40
C LEU A 431 12.79 -22.22 5.85
N LEU A 432 13.84 -22.97 5.53
CA LEU A 432 15.21 -22.60 5.85
C LEU A 432 15.66 -21.33 5.11
N ARG A 433 15.35 -21.19 3.82
CA ARG A 433 15.63 -19.98 3.03
C ARG A 433 14.86 -18.77 3.57
N ILE A 434 13.56 -18.94 3.86
CA ILE A 434 12.72 -17.91 4.47
C ILE A 434 13.32 -17.46 5.82
N GLY A 435 13.68 -18.41 6.68
CA GLY A 435 14.29 -18.12 7.97
C GLY A 435 15.61 -17.35 7.84
N PHE A 436 16.45 -17.72 6.87
CA PHE A 436 17.70 -17.01 6.59
C PHE A 436 17.47 -15.57 6.08
N ILE A 437 16.48 -15.37 5.19
CA ILE A 437 16.09 -14.03 4.73
C ILE A 437 15.65 -13.19 5.93
N ILE A 438 14.71 -13.69 6.75
CA ILE A 438 14.22 -12.98 7.94
C ILE A 438 15.38 -12.63 8.89
N LEU A 439 16.25 -13.59 9.20
CA LEU A 439 17.45 -13.36 10.02
C LEU A 439 18.31 -12.23 9.45
N SER A 440 18.49 -12.21 8.13
CA SER A 440 19.32 -11.20 7.47
C SER A 440 18.68 -9.81 7.51
N LEU A 441 17.37 -9.70 7.22
CA LEU A 441 16.63 -8.44 7.30
C LEU A 441 16.68 -7.86 8.73
N THR A 442 16.50 -8.70 9.76
CA THR A 442 16.64 -8.31 11.16
C THR A 442 18.06 -7.85 11.50
N SER A 443 19.07 -8.59 11.04
CA SER A 443 20.47 -8.25 11.28
C SER A 443 20.85 -6.89 10.72
N PHE A 444 20.45 -6.59 9.47
CA PHE A 444 20.71 -5.28 8.88
C PHE A 444 19.99 -4.16 9.61
N GLY A 445 18.71 -4.35 9.97
CA GLY A 445 17.96 -3.37 10.74
C GLY A 445 18.67 -3.01 12.05
N LEU A 446 19.10 -4.02 12.81
CA LEU A 446 19.81 -3.81 14.08
C LEU A 446 21.22 -3.21 13.89
N LEU A 447 21.94 -3.60 12.85
CA LEU A 447 23.23 -3.02 12.51
C LEU A 447 23.09 -1.51 12.20
N LEU A 448 22.03 -1.14 11.49
CA LEU A 448 21.72 0.23 11.08
C LEU A 448 21.26 1.12 12.25
N GLU A 449 20.84 0.53 13.37
CA GLU A 449 20.48 1.28 14.58
C GLU A 449 21.70 1.78 15.38
N ASN A 450 22.90 1.25 15.11
CA ASN A 450 24.14 1.58 15.82
C ASN A 450 24.00 1.70 17.35
N ARG A 451 23.26 0.75 17.97
CA ARG A 451 23.13 0.70 19.43
C ARG A 451 24.47 0.30 20.05
N GLN A 452 24.74 0.81 21.25
CA GLN A 452 25.97 0.51 22.00
C GLN A 452 26.00 -0.92 22.58
N ASP A 453 24.99 -1.74 22.31
CA ASP A 453 24.94 -3.12 22.80
C ASP A 453 25.65 -4.09 21.84
N THR A 454 26.05 -5.24 22.35
CA THR A 454 26.78 -6.25 21.57
C THR A 454 25.88 -7.09 20.66
N ARG A 455 24.56 -6.97 20.81
CA ARG A 455 23.56 -7.81 20.13
C ARG A 455 23.63 -7.72 18.60
N PRO A 456 23.73 -6.53 17.95
CA PRO A 456 23.81 -6.43 16.50
C PRO A 456 25.02 -7.16 15.93
N GLY A 457 26.19 -7.01 16.56
CA GLY A 457 27.43 -7.69 16.14
C GLY A 457 27.34 -9.21 16.27
N ILE A 458 26.78 -9.71 17.39
CA ILE A 458 26.57 -11.15 17.59
C ILE A 458 25.60 -11.72 16.55
N LEU A 459 24.49 -11.04 16.29
CA LEU A 459 23.51 -11.49 15.30
C LEU A 459 24.10 -11.53 13.90
N GLU A 460 24.96 -10.56 13.56
CA GLU A 460 25.63 -10.51 12.27
C GLU A 460 26.65 -11.66 12.11
N ILE A 461 27.39 -12.00 13.16
CA ILE A 461 28.26 -13.20 13.18
C ILE A 461 27.42 -14.46 12.95
N ILE A 462 26.30 -14.60 13.67
CA ILE A 462 25.37 -15.75 13.49
C ILE A 462 24.87 -15.80 12.05
N ARG A 463 24.41 -14.67 11.48
CA ARG A 463 23.94 -14.59 10.10
C ARG A 463 25.00 -15.06 9.11
N CYS A 464 26.25 -14.62 9.27
CA CYS A 464 27.36 -15.04 8.41
C CYS A 464 27.68 -16.53 8.55
N LEU A 465 27.68 -17.08 9.78
CA LEU A 465 27.90 -18.52 10.01
C LEU A 465 26.77 -19.36 9.40
N VAL A 466 25.52 -18.93 9.54
CA VAL A 466 24.36 -19.58 8.92
C VAL A 466 24.48 -19.52 7.40
N PHE A 467 24.84 -18.37 6.82
CA PHE A 467 25.06 -18.26 5.38
C PHE A 467 26.08 -19.27 4.86
N VAL A 468 27.26 -19.36 5.49
CA VAL A 468 28.32 -20.30 5.10
C VAL A 468 27.83 -21.75 5.23
N GLY A 469 27.16 -22.10 6.33
CA GLY A 469 26.64 -23.45 6.53
C GLY A 469 25.59 -23.83 5.48
N VAL A 470 24.62 -22.97 5.25
CA VAL A 470 23.53 -23.18 4.30
C VAL A 470 24.03 -23.22 2.85
N TYR A 471 24.98 -22.35 2.50
CA TYR A 471 25.63 -22.33 1.20
C TYR A 471 26.42 -23.63 0.94
N LYS A 472 27.27 -24.06 1.89
CA LYS A 472 28.04 -25.32 1.77
C LYS A 472 27.16 -26.55 1.64
N LEU A 473 25.99 -26.56 2.30
CA LEU A 473 25.02 -27.65 2.19
C LEU A 473 24.19 -27.60 0.88
N GLY A 474 24.43 -26.62 0.01
CA GLY A 474 23.76 -26.49 -1.29
C GLY A 474 22.32 -25.96 -1.21
N TYR A 475 21.90 -25.47 -0.05
CA TYR A 475 20.56 -24.93 0.15
C TYR A 475 20.39 -23.50 -0.37
N LEU A 476 21.48 -22.77 -0.62
CA LEU A 476 21.49 -21.46 -1.30
C LEU A 476 22.35 -21.55 -2.56
N ARG A 477 21.89 -21.00 -3.69
CA ARG A 477 22.65 -20.90 -4.93
C ARG A 477 22.49 -19.49 -5.52
N SER A 478 23.29 -18.52 -5.09
CA SER A 478 23.21 -17.18 -5.69
C SER A 478 23.66 -17.20 -7.15
N GLN A 479 23.09 -16.32 -7.97
CA GLN A 479 23.54 -16.06 -9.35
C GLN A 479 25.00 -15.53 -9.41
N PHE A 480 25.54 -15.04 -8.28
CA PHE A 480 26.95 -14.67 -8.11
C PHE A 480 27.92 -15.87 -8.04
N SER A 481 27.58 -17.02 -8.66
CA SER A 481 28.49 -18.17 -8.78
C SER A 481 29.82 -17.79 -9.46
N SER A 482 29.87 -16.71 -10.24
CA SER A 482 31.10 -16.14 -10.80
C SER A 482 32.03 -15.46 -9.78
N LEU A 483 31.53 -15.08 -8.59
CA LEU A 483 32.36 -14.64 -7.45
C LEU A 483 32.84 -15.83 -6.60
N GLY A 484 32.39 -17.06 -6.89
CA GLY A 484 32.78 -18.28 -6.18
C GLY A 484 34.29 -18.59 -6.25
N TYR A 485 35.01 -18.04 -7.22
CA TYR A 485 36.47 -18.16 -7.30
C TYR A 485 37.22 -17.41 -6.18
N ALA A 486 36.58 -16.50 -5.45
CA ALA A 486 37.20 -15.78 -4.34
C ALA A 486 37.11 -16.51 -2.99
N TYR A 487 36.34 -17.60 -2.91
CA TYR A 487 36.11 -18.35 -1.66
C TYR A 487 36.77 -19.75 -1.62
N GLU A 488 37.55 -20.10 -2.64
CA GLU A 488 38.35 -21.34 -2.68
C GLU A 488 39.85 -21.14 -2.37
N VAL A 489 40.23 -20.06 -1.67
CA VAL A 489 41.61 -19.85 -1.18
C VAL A 489 41.69 -19.99 0.34
#